data_AF-A0A7C7YKT4-F1
#
_entry.id   AF-A0A7C7YKT4-F1
#
_cell.length_a   1.000
_cell.length_b   1.000
_cell.length_c   1.000
_cell.angle_alpha   90.00
_cell.angle_beta   90.00
_cell.angle_gamma   90.00
#
_symmetry.space_group_name_H-M   'P 1'
#
loop_
_entity.id
_entity.type
_entity.pdbx_description
1 polymer ?
#
loop_
_entity_poly.entity_id
_entity_poly.type
_entity_poly.pdbx_seq_one_letter_code
_entity_poly.pdbx_strand_id
1 'polypeptide(L)'
;MSKKNHPTSEGSGKLWGGRFTTATDPTVERFSASIHFDQALARYDIRGSIAHARMLGRTALIPDEDADVLVAGLEQIARQIEAGEFPFDPALEDIHMNIEARLSEAVGPVAGRLHTGRS
;
A
#
# COMPACT_ATOMS: atom_id res chain seq x y z
N MET A 1 21.44 11.90 -37.99
CA MET A 1 20.68 10.80 -37.35
C MET A 1 20.40 11.21 -35.90
N SER A 2 19.26 11.86 -35.65
CA SER A 2 18.90 12.29 -34.29
C SER A 2 18.42 11.09 -33.49
N LYS A 3 19.15 10.74 -32.43
CA LYS A 3 18.68 9.81 -31.40
C LYS A 3 17.47 10.45 -30.73
N LYS A 4 16.29 9.85 -30.89
CA LYS A 4 15.12 10.16 -30.06
C LYS A 4 15.42 9.64 -28.65
N ASN A 5 15.63 10.54 -27.69
CA ASN A 5 15.67 10.18 -26.28
C ASN A 5 14.30 9.61 -25.91
N HIS A 6 14.27 8.33 -25.54
CA HIS A 6 13.12 7.77 -24.83
C HIS A 6 13.16 8.32 -23.40
N PRO A 7 12.08 8.94 -22.89
CA PRO A 7 11.99 9.23 -21.47
C PRO A 7 12.01 7.89 -20.73
N THR A 8 12.92 7.76 -19.76
CA THR A 8 12.90 6.68 -18.78
C THR A 8 11.57 6.74 -18.04
N SER A 9 10.78 5.67 -18.09
CA SER A 9 9.49 5.62 -17.40
C SER A 9 9.70 5.84 -15.91
N GLU A 10 9.16 6.92 -15.36
CA GLU A 10 8.91 6.99 -13.93
C GLU A 10 8.01 5.80 -13.59
N GLY A 11 8.47 4.94 -12.69
CA GLY A 11 7.69 3.78 -12.26
C GLY A 11 6.35 4.25 -11.75
N SER A 12 5.26 3.59 -12.17
CA SER A 12 3.88 4.06 -11.99
C SER A 12 3.41 4.34 -10.55
N GLY A 13 4.24 4.15 -9.52
CA GLY A 13 3.87 4.25 -8.10
C GLY A 13 2.92 3.13 -7.63
N LYS A 14 2.41 2.32 -8.56
CA LYS A 14 1.46 1.25 -8.30
C LYS A 14 2.15 -0.04 -7.85
N LEU A 15 1.51 -0.74 -6.92
CA LEU A 15 1.97 -2.03 -6.39
C LEU A 15 2.08 -3.13 -7.47
N TRP A 16 1.32 -3.02 -8.56
CA TRP A 16 1.26 -4.02 -9.65
C TRP A 16 1.85 -3.54 -10.98
N GLY A 17 2.29 -2.29 -11.08
CA GLY A 17 2.67 -1.66 -12.34
C GLY A 17 4.06 -2.05 -12.88
N GLY A 18 4.83 -2.85 -12.16
CA GLY A 18 6.25 -3.11 -12.46
C GLY A 18 6.55 -3.79 -13.81
N ARG A 19 5.54 -4.31 -14.51
CA ARG A 19 5.69 -4.95 -15.84
C ARG A 19 5.25 -4.06 -17.01
N PHE A 20 4.75 -2.85 -16.75
CA PHE A 20 4.29 -1.93 -17.78
C PHE A 20 5.33 -0.85 -18.07
N THR A 21 5.49 -0.51 -19.35
CA THR A 21 6.44 0.52 -19.81
C THR A 21 5.77 1.86 -20.10
N THR A 22 4.43 1.90 -20.06
CA THR A 22 3.59 3.07 -20.31
C THR A 22 2.59 3.24 -19.18
N ALA A 23 2.17 4.48 -18.92
CA ALA A 23 1.10 4.78 -17.97
C ALA A 23 -0.22 4.11 -18.39
N THR A 24 -1.03 3.73 -17.42
CA THR A 24 -2.40 3.24 -17.63
C THR A 24 -3.28 4.39 -18.14
N ASP A 25 -4.25 4.09 -19.00
CA ASP A 25 -5.22 5.10 -19.44
C ASP A 25 -6.07 5.57 -18.25
N PRO A 26 -6.28 6.89 -18.04
CA PRO A 26 -7.09 7.40 -16.92
C PRO A 26 -8.51 6.85 -16.85
N THR A 27 -9.08 6.43 -17.98
CA THR A 27 -10.39 5.79 -18.05
C THR A 27 -10.37 4.39 -17.47
N VAL A 28 -9.29 3.65 -17.72
CA VAL A 28 -9.07 2.33 -17.12
C VAL A 28 -8.87 2.46 -15.62
N GLU A 29 -8.07 3.43 -15.17
CA GLU A 29 -7.84 3.68 -13.74
C GLU A 29 -9.12 4.00 -12.98
N ARG A 30 -9.95 4.91 -13.51
CA ARG A 30 -11.25 5.22 -12.90
C ARG A 30 -12.20 4.04 -12.90
N PHE A 31 -12.13 3.19 -13.93
CA PHE A 31 -12.97 2.01 -14.02
C PHE A 31 -12.55 0.92 -13.03
N SER A 32 -11.24 0.76 -12.80
CA SER A 32 -10.70 -0.26 -11.89
C SER A 32 -10.67 0.16 -10.42
N ALA A 33 -10.61 1.47 -10.13
CA ALA A 33 -10.54 1.97 -8.77
C ALA A 33 -11.78 1.56 -7.94
N SER A 34 -11.56 0.88 -6.82
CA SER A 34 -12.58 0.36 -5.92
C SER A 34 -12.71 1.14 -4.61
N ILE A 35 -11.79 2.08 -4.34
CA ILE A 35 -11.74 2.83 -3.06
C ILE A 35 -13.07 3.49 -2.65
N HIS A 36 -13.85 3.91 -3.65
CA HIS A 36 -15.14 4.55 -3.43
C HIS A 36 -16.18 3.67 -2.72
N PHE A 37 -15.99 2.34 -2.72
CA PHE A 37 -16.83 1.40 -1.95
C PHE A 37 -16.03 0.51 -0.99
N ASP A 38 -14.81 0.11 -1.33
CA ASP A 38 -14.04 -0.84 -0.51
C ASP A 38 -13.41 -0.22 0.75
N GLN A 39 -13.41 1.12 0.89
CA GLN A 39 -13.04 1.80 2.13
C GLN A 39 -13.84 1.30 3.35
N ALA A 40 -15.05 0.76 3.13
CA ALA A 40 -15.84 0.11 4.17
C ALA A 40 -15.15 -1.13 4.78
N LEU A 41 -14.16 -1.70 4.09
CA LEU A 41 -13.39 -2.87 4.50
C LEU A 41 -12.11 -2.51 5.27
N ALA A 42 -11.79 -1.24 5.46
CA ALA A 42 -10.53 -0.78 6.07
C ALA A 42 -10.21 -1.47 7.41
N ARG A 43 -11.20 -1.60 8.32
CA ARG A 43 -10.99 -2.27 9.62
C ARG A 43 -10.61 -3.74 9.48
N TYR A 44 -11.03 -4.39 8.40
CA TYR A 44 -10.76 -5.80 8.16
C TYR A 44 -9.37 -5.97 7.55
N ASP A 45 -9.02 -5.11 6.59
CA ASP A 45 -7.67 -5.07 6.04
C ASP A 45 -6.63 -4.84 7.13
N ILE A 46 -6.81 -3.81 7.97
CA ILE A 46 -5.85 -3.49 9.04
C ILE A 46 -5.68 -4.67 10.01
N ARG A 47 -6.78 -5.32 10.42
CA ARG A 47 -6.70 -6.48 11.33
C ARG A 47 -5.98 -7.67 10.67
N GLY A 48 -6.23 -7.92 9.40
CA GLY A 48 -5.51 -8.93 8.62
C GLY A 48 -4.02 -8.59 8.51
N SER A 49 -3.70 -7.34 8.20
CA SER A 49 -2.34 -6.79 8.13
C SER A 49 -1.59 -6.93 9.46
N ILE A 50 -2.22 -6.63 10.59
CA ILE A 50 -1.63 -6.82 11.94
C ILE A 50 -1.35 -8.31 12.20
N ALA A 51 -2.29 -9.19 11.88
CA ALA A 51 -2.11 -10.63 12.07
C ALA A 51 -0.95 -11.16 11.20
N HIS A 52 -0.83 -10.65 9.97
CA HIS A 52 0.24 -10.99 9.04
C HIS A 52 1.59 -10.46 9.51
N ALA A 53 1.71 -9.19 9.91
CA ALA A 53 2.93 -8.62 10.47
C ALA A 53 3.46 -9.43 11.66
N ARG A 54 2.56 -9.79 12.59
CA ARG A 54 2.90 -10.65 13.73
C ARG A 54 3.34 -12.06 13.31
N MET A 55 2.75 -12.61 12.25
CA MET A 55 3.15 -13.90 11.70
C MET A 55 4.57 -13.81 11.12
N LEU A 56 4.88 -12.79 10.32
CA LEU A 56 6.19 -12.59 9.70
C LEU A 56 7.32 -12.56 10.75
N GLY A 57 7.13 -11.82 11.85
CA GLY A 57 8.07 -11.79 12.98
C GLY A 57 8.23 -13.16 13.64
N ARG A 58 7.12 -13.83 14.00
CA ARG A 58 7.14 -15.18 14.60
C ARG A 58 7.83 -16.23 13.73
N THR A 59 7.75 -16.11 12.40
CA THR A 59 8.43 -17.00 11.46
C THR A 59 9.85 -16.57 11.12
N ALA A 60 10.36 -15.51 11.76
CA ALA A 60 11.66 -14.89 11.51
C ALA A 60 11.91 -14.51 10.03
N LEU A 61 10.84 -14.22 9.28
CA LEU A 61 10.95 -13.67 7.93
C LEU A 61 11.34 -12.18 7.96
N ILE A 62 11.01 -11.52 9.06
CA ILE A 62 11.43 -10.16 9.41
C ILE A 62 11.88 -10.13 10.87
N PRO A 63 12.72 -9.16 11.27
CA PRO A 63 13.03 -8.94 12.69
C PRO A 63 11.78 -8.65 13.51
N ASP A 64 11.76 -9.07 14.78
CA ASP A 64 10.62 -8.82 15.68
C ASP A 64 10.39 -7.32 15.89
N GLU A 65 11.45 -6.52 15.94
CA GLU A 65 11.35 -5.06 16.03
C GLU A 65 10.64 -4.43 14.81
N ASP A 66 10.87 -4.98 13.61
CA ASP A 66 10.20 -4.52 12.39
C ASP A 66 8.72 -4.92 12.42
N ALA A 67 8.40 -6.11 12.94
CA ALA A 67 7.01 -6.53 13.14
C ALA A 67 6.27 -5.60 14.11
N ASP A 68 6.89 -5.24 15.24
CA ASP A 68 6.31 -4.32 16.23
C ASP A 68 6.08 -2.92 15.65
N VAL A 69 7.03 -2.41 14.86
CA VAL A 69 6.90 -1.13 14.13
C VAL A 69 5.71 -1.16 13.17
N LEU A 70 5.55 -2.24 12.39
CA LEU A 70 4.41 -2.41 11.48
C LEU A 70 3.08 -2.42 12.23
N VAL A 71 2.99 -3.19 13.33
CA VAL A 71 1.78 -3.28 14.15
C VAL A 71 1.40 -1.91 14.71
N ALA A 72 2.35 -1.17 15.29
CA ALA A 72 2.10 0.15 15.85
C ALA A 72 1.62 1.16 14.79
N GLY A 73 2.23 1.14 13.60
CA GLY A 73 1.81 1.98 12.47
C GLY A 73 0.39 1.66 11.99
N LEU A 74 0.05 0.37 11.87
CA LEU A 74 -1.29 -0.08 11.49
C LEU A 74 -2.35 0.31 12.54
N GLU A 75 -2.03 0.21 13.83
CA GLU A 75 -2.92 0.67 14.91
C GLU A 75 -3.12 2.20 14.89
N GLN A 76 -2.09 2.97 14.54
CA GLN A 76 -2.23 4.41 14.33
C GLN A 76 -3.16 4.73 13.16
N ILE A 77 -3.03 4.01 12.05
CA ILE A 77 -3.90 4.17 10.89
C ILE A 77 -5.35 3.81 11.25
N ALA A 78 -5.58 2.74 12.02
CA ALA A 78 -6.91 2.39 12.49
C ALA A 78 -7.59 3.54 13.23
N ARG A 79 -6.85 4.19 14.15
CA ARG A 79 -7.36 5.36 14.88
C ARG A 79 -7.70 6.54 13.98
N GLN A 80 -6.89 6.80 12.95
CA GLN A 80 -7.17 7.86 11.97
C GLN A 80 -8.47 7.59 11.19
N ILE A 81 -8.69 6.32 10.80
CA ILE A 81 -9.91 5.92 10.09
C ILE A 81 -11.13 6.04 11.01
N GLU A 82 -11.03 5.58 12.25
CA GLU A 82 -12.11 5.67 13.24
C GLU A 82 -12.46 7.13 13.59
N ALA A 83 -11.47 8.02 13.61
CA ALA A 83 -11.66 9.45 13.82
C ALA A 83 -12.18 10.20 12.57
N GLY A 84 -12.24 9.56 11.41
CA GLY A 84 -12.59 10.22 10.15
C GLY A 84 -11.50 11.16 9.61
N GLU A 85 -10.26 11.00 10.06
CA GLU A 85 -9.11 11.83 9.71
C GLU A 85 -8.21 11.22 8.62
N PHE A 86 -8.51 9.99 8.19
CA PHE A 86 -7.73 9.30 7.17
C PHE A 86 -7.95 9.91 5.77
N PRO A 87 -6.90 10.37 5.08
CA PRO A 87 -7.03 11.02 3.77
C PRO A 87 -7.07 9.96 2.66
N PHE A 88 -8.26 9.41 2.37
CA PHE A 88 -8.42 8.48 1.25
C PHE A 88 -8.06 9.17 -0.08
N ASP A 89 -7.20 8.52 -0.86
CA ASP A 89 -6.76 8.99 -2.18
C ASP A 89 -7.30 8.08 -3.29
N PRO A 90 -8.19 8.59 -4.17
CA PRO A 90 -8.66 7.86 -5.36
C PRO A 90 -7.56 7.46 -6.36
N ALA A 91 -6.39 8.08 -6.33
CA ALA A 91 -5.24 7.64 -7.13
C ALA A 91 -4.61 6.35 -6.60
N LEU A 92 -4.84 6.02 -5.32
CA LEU A 92 -4.51 4.74 -4.72
C LEU A 92 -5.74 3.84 -4.85
N GLU A 93 -5.75 3.08 -5.94
CA GLU A 93 -6.92 2.41 -6.54
C GLU A 93 -7.90 1.73 -5.56
N ASP A 94 -7.38 1.11 -4.49
CA ASP A 94 -8.15 0.37 -3.49
C ASP A 94 -7.73 0.71 -2.04
N ILE A 95 -8.48 0.17 -1.07
CA ILE A 95 -8.20 0.36 0.37
C ILE A 95 -6.83 -0.20 0.81
N HIS A 96 -6.36 -1.27 0.18
CA HIS A 96 -5.09 -1.91 0.51
C HIS A 96 -3.93 -0.98 0.16
N MET A 97 -3.97 -0.38 -1.04
CA MET A 97 -3.00 0.61 -1.50
C MET A 97 -2.99 1.85 -0.60
N ASN A 98 -4.17 2.33 -0.21
CA ASN A 98 -4.30 3.46 0.73
C ASN A 98 -3.60 3.17 2.06
N ILE A 99 -3.86 2.00 2.66
CA ILE A 99 -3.26 1.61 3.94
C ILE A 99 -1.75 1.41 3.80
N GLU A 100 -1.27 0.76 2.74
CA GLU A 100 0.16 0.51 2.53
C GLU A 100 0.95 1.80 2.25
N ALA A 101 0.37 2.73 1.49
CA ALA A 101 0.97 4.05 1.27
C ALA A 101 1.04 4.82 2.59
N ARG A 102 -0.06 4.88 3.35
CA ARG A 102 -0.09 5.56 4.65
C ARG A 102 0.88 4.94 5.66
N LEU A 103 1.02 3.61 5.63
CA LEU A 103 1.98 2.91 6.48
C LEU A 103 3.41 3.25 6.08
N SER A 104 3.70 3.31 4.79
CA SER A 104 5.02 3.73 4.28
C SER A 104 5.39 5.15 4.70
N GLU A 105 4.43 6.07 4.72
CA GLU A 105 4.64 7.42 5.28
C GLU A 105 4.91 7.40 6.79
N ALA A 106 4.21 6.53 7.53
CA ALA A 106 4.29 6.47 8.99
C ALA A 106 5.57 5.80 9.50
N VAL A 107 6.02 4.72 8.86
CA VAL A 107 7.14 3.89 9.35
C VAL A 107 8.29 3.73 8.35
N GLY A 108 8.22 4.42 7.21
CA GLY A 108 9.29 4.42 6.22
C GLY A 108 9.49 3.06 5.54
N PRO A 109 10.74 2.72 5.14
CA PRO A 109 11.04 1.54 4.35
C PRO A 109 10.60 0.20 4.95
N VAL A 110 10.42 0.13 6.28
CA VAL A 110 9.95 -1.07 6.98
C VAL A 110 8.57 -1.52 6.47
N ALA A 111 7.72 -0.58 6.05
CA ALA A 111 6.38 -0.86 5.51
C ALA A 111 6.39 -1.85 4.35
N GLY A 112 7.41 -1.81 3.48
CA GLY A 112 7.53 -2.70 2.33
C GLY A 112 7.67 -4.18 2.70
N ARG A 113 8.06 -4.49 3.94
CA ARG A 113 8.13 -5.86 4.43
C ARG A 113 6.75 -6.49 4.64
N LEU A 114 5.71 -5.69 4.88
CA LEU A 114 4.36 -6.18 5.17
C LEU A 114 3.79 -7.04 4.04
N HIS A 115 4.15 -6.73 2.78
CA HIS A 115 3.65 -7.46 1.61
C HIS A 115 4.39 -8.79 1.35
N THR A 116 5.37 -9.16 2.19
CA THR A 116 6.10 -10.43 2.05
C THR A 116 5.16 -11.61 2.20
N GLY A 117 5.11 -12.47 1.17
CA GLY A 117 4.28 -13.68 1.19
C GLY A 117 2.77 -13.42 1.20
N ARG A 118 2.33 -12.22 0.80
CA ARG A 118 0.93 -11.82 0.69
C ARG A 118 0.56 -11.48 -0.75
N SER A 119 -0.71 -11.67 -1.09
CA SER A 119 -1.38 -11.25 -2.33
C SER A 119 -2.73 -10.65 -2.00
#